data_AF-A0A9P6XC73-F1
#
_entry.id   AF-A0A9P6XC73-F1
#
_cell.length_a   1.000
_cell.length_b   1.000
_cell.length_c   1.000
_cell.angle_alpha   90.00
_cell.angle_beta   90.00
_cell.angle_gamma   90.00
#
_symmetry.space_group_name_H-M   'P 1'
#
loop_
_entity.id
_entity.type
_entity.pdbx_description
1 polymer ?
#
loop_
_entity_poly.entity_id
_entity_poly.type
_entity_poly.pdbx_seq_one_letter_code
_entity_poly.pdbx_strand_id
1 'polypeptide(L)'
;MHQKIAIEGCCHGELDKIYNAVREEEARFGQKVDLVLICGDFQALRNESDLACMAVPDKFKVMGTFWKYYSGQARAPYPTIFIGGNHEASNYLWELYHGGWVCDNIYYLGCAGVINFGGLRIGGLSGIYKQNDYYIGHHETVPYNSSEMRSIYHVREYDVRKLLQVQEPIDIFLSHDWPRGIERYGDLRDLLNKKRFFEREVLSNSLGSLPNEVLLYNLKPARWFAAHLHVRYEAEINHEKKDEYSVSARELLGKKGANKIRNSDEIQIYDDSKDINADSSSSSTNPVDNSKVESKTIS
;
A
#
# COMPACT_ATOMS: atom_id res chain seq x y z
N MET A 1 0.08 19.67 26.52
CA MET A 1 0.17 20.49 25.28
C MET A 1 -0.49 19.70 24.17
N HIS A 2 -1.26 20.33 23.29
CA HIS A 2 -1.89 19.66 22.15
C HIS A 2 -1.00 19.87 20.93
N GLN A 3 -0.39 18.80 20.42
CA GLN A 3 0.49 18.86 19.24
C GLN A 3 -0.35 18.83 17.96
N LYS A 4 0.10 19.55 16.93
CA LYS A 4 -0.48 19.55 15.59
C LYS A 4 0.50 18.94 14.59
N ILE A 5 0.07 17.86 13.96
CA ILE A 5 0.90 17.08 13.05
C ILE A 5 0.28 17.12 11.65
N ALA A 6 1.07 17.52 10.67
CA ALA A 6 0.71 17.40 9.27
C ALA A 6 1.14 16.01 8.76
N ILE A 7 0.25 15.34 8.02
CA ILE A 7 0.53 14.02 7.43
C ILE A 7 0.50 14.17 5.91
N GLU A 8 1.59 13.75 5.27
CA GLU A 8 1.73 13.69 3.82
C GLU A 8 1.85 12.24 3.37
N GLY A 9 1.28 11.94 2.19
CA GLY A 9 1.35 10.61 1.59
C GLY A 9 2.71 10.35 0.96
N CYS A 10 2.77 10.43 -0.37
CA CYS A 10 4.00 10.30 -1.13
C CYS A 10 4.59 11.69 -1.44
N CYS A 11 5.87 11.91 -1.15
CA CYS A 11 6.50 13.20 -1.42
C CYS A 11 6.87 13.42 -2.89
N HIS A 12 7.38 12.38 -3.57
CA HIS A 12 7.95 12.41 -4.92
C HIS A 12 8.94 13.57 -5.15
N GLY A 13 9.74 13.91 -4.13
CA GLY A 13 10.76 14.97 -4.19
C GLY A 13 10.22 16.42 -4.17
N GLU A 14 8.93 16.63 -3.93
CA GLU A 14 8.23 17.92 -3.97
C GLU A 14 8.15 18.65 -2.60
N LEU A 15 9.23 18.59 -1.80
CA LEU A 15 9.29 19.18 -0.45
C LEU A 15 8.91 20.66 -0.41
N ASP A 16 9.36 21.45 -1.40
CA ASP A 16 9.02 22.88 -1.49
C ASP A 16 7.49 23.08 -1.55
N LYS A 17 6.77 22.24 -2.32
CA LYS A 17 5.31 22.30 -2.44
C LYS A 17 4.62 21.88 -1.15
N ILE A 18 5.09 20.81 -0.52
CA ILE A 18 4.54 20.31 0.75
C ILE A 18 4.66 21.37 1.83
N TYR A 19 5.85 21.94 2.03
CA TYR A 19 6.05 22.97 3.05
C TYR A 19 5.27 24.26 2.77
N ASN A 20 5.08 24.62 1.50
CA ASN A 20 4.21 25.74 1.13
C ASN A 20 2.75 25.45 1.49
N ALA A 21 2.24 24.26 1.17
CA ALA A 21 0.88 23.86 1.53
C ALA A 21 0.68 23.85 3.06
N VAL A 22 1.63 23.30 3.83
CA VAL A 22 1.57 23.33 5.30
C VAL A 22 1.50 24.77 5.81
N ARG A 23 2.28 25.70 5.25
CA ARG A 23 2.26 27.12 5.63
C ARG A 23 0.93 27.80 5.31
N GLU A 24 0.34 27.49 4.16
CA GLU A 24 -0.98 28.00 3.78
C GLU A 24 -2.07 27.50 4.75
N GLU A 25 -1.98 26.24 5.19
CA GLU A 25 -2.86 25.65 6.18
C GLU A 25 -2.69 26.29 7.58
N GLU A 26 -1.45 26.55 8.01
CA GLU A 26 -1.19 27.31 9.24
C GLU A 26 -1.85 28.69 9.20
N ALA A 27 -1.71 29.40 8.08
CA ALA A 27 -2.29 30.73 7.89
C ALA A 27 -3.84 30.68 7.87
N ARG A 28 -4.42 29.63 7.27
CA ARG A 28 -5.87 29.46 7.19
C ARG A 28 -6.51 29.16 8.55
N PHE A 29 -5.88 28.32 9.36
CA PHE A 29 -6.45 27.87 10.63
C PHE A 29 -5.91 28.63 11.85
N GLY A 30 -4.89 29.49 11.68
CA GLY A 30 -4.27 30.22 12.78
C GLY A 30 -3.59 29.30 13.79
N GLN A 31 -3.15 28.11 13.35
CA GLN A 31 -2.54 27.08 14.19
C GLN A 31 -1.17 26.73 13.66
N LYS A 32 -0.21 26.54 14.55
CA LYS A 32 1.14 26.10 14.20
C LYS A 32 1.21 24.59 14.10
N VAL A 33 1.94 24.11 13.09
CA VAL A 33 2.28 22.70 12.89
C VAL A 33 3.61 22.43 13.59
N ASP A 34 3.61 21.44 14.48
CA ASP A 34 4.78 21.06 15.28
C ASP A 34 5.65 20.03 14.57
N LEU A 35 5.05 19.22 13.69
CA LEU A 35 5.70 18.09 13.02
C LEU A 35 5.05 17.79 11.65
N VAL A 36 5.86 17.44 10.67
CA VAL A 36 5.41 16.84 9.40
C VAL A 36 5.83 15.37 9.37
N LEU A 37 4.88 14.47 9.08
CA LEU A 37 5.13 13.05 8.83
C LEU A 37 4.90 12.74 7.35
N ILE A 38 5.86 12.07 6.71
CA ILE A 38 5.77 11.67 5.30
C ILE A 38 5.84 10.15 5.19
N CYS A 39 4.85 9.56 4.51
CA CYS A 39 4.66 8.11 4.45
C CYS A 39 5.45 7.42 3.31
N GLY A 40 6.52 8.03 2.80
CA GLY A 40 7.40 7.45 1.79
C GLY A 40 7.43 8.16 0.45
N ASP A 41 8.13 7.52 -0.48
CA ASP A 41 8.60 8.13 -1.74
C ASP A 41 9.16 9.53 -1.49
N PHE A 42 9.99 9.65 -0.47
CA PHE A 42 10.57 10.92 -0.03
C PHE A 42 11.54 11.46 -1.08
N GLN A 43 12.31 10.57 -1.71
CA GLN A 43 13.36 10.88 -2.67
C GLN A 43 14.45 11.77 -2.06
N ALA A 44 15.15 11.26 -1.04
CA ALA A 44 16.27 11.91 -0.35
C ALA A 44 17.55 12.00 -1.22
N LEU A 45 17.43 12.49 -2.45
CA LEU A 45 18.47 12.47 -3.46
C LEU A 45 19.44 13.67 -3.24
N ARG A 46 20.70 13.41 -2.91
CA ARG A 46 21.72 14.45 -2.67
C ARG A 46 22.38 14.91 -3.97
N ASN A 47 22.52 14.01 -4.93
CA ASN A 47 23.22 14.21 -6.19
C ASN A 47 22.80 13.17 -7.26
N GLU A 48 23.37 13.28 -8.46
CA GLU A 48 23.10 12.39 -9.61
C GLU A 48 23.46 10.92 -9.35
N SER A 49 24.40 10.61 -8.45
CA SER A 49 24.73 9.23 -8.10
C SER A 49 23.62 8.58 -7.28
N ASP A 50 22.98 9.33 -6.37
CA ASP A 50 21.77 8.86 -5.68
C ASP A 50 20.61 8.69 -6.68
N LEU A 51 20.48 9.61 -7.65
CA LEU A 51 19.46 9.51 -8.72
C LEU A 51 19.62 8.25 -9.57
N ALA A 52 20.86 7.85 -9.84
CA ALA A 52 21.15 6.61 -10.56
C ALA A 52 20.66 5.36 -9.80
N CYS A 53 20.62 5.40 -8.46
CA CYS A 53 20.19 4.29 -7.60
C CYS A 53 18.67 4.21 -7.41
N MET A 54 17.91 5.19 -7.91
CA MET A 54 16.45 5.22 -7.77
C MET A 54 15.77 4.32 -8.81
N ALA A 55 14.86 3.45 -8.35
CA ALA A 55 14.11 2.53 -9.20
C ALA A 55 12.95 3.19 -9.95
N VAL A 56 13.28 4.14 -10.82
CA VAL A 56 12.35 4.86 -11.70
C VAL A 56 12.89 4.76 -13.13
N PRO A 57 12.04 4.57 -14.16
CA PRO A 57 12.53 4.59 -15.54
C PRO A 57 13.27 5.90 -15.85
N ASP A 58 14.42 5.84 -16.55
CA ASP A 58 15.34 6.99 -16.65
C ASP A 58 14.69 8.27 -17.20
N LYS A 59 13.74 8.14 -18.14
CA LYS A 59 13.00 9.29 -18.69
C LYS A 59 12.12 10.05 -17.68
N PHE A 60 11.87 9.47 -16.52
CA PHE A 60 11.07 10.06 -15.44
C PHE A 60 11.90 10.42 -14.21
N LYS A 61 13.21 10.13 -14.21
CA LYS A 61 14.10 10.49 -13.11
C LYS A 61 14.24 12.01 -13.04
N VAL A 62 13.95 12.57 -11.87
CA VAL A 62 14.11 14.00 -11.58
C VAL A 62 14.76 14.15 -10.22
N MET A 63 15.65 15.13 -10.09
CA MET A 63 16.42 15.40 -8.86
C MET A 63 15.55 15.85 -7.67
N GLY A 64 14.35 16.37 -7.95
CA GLY A 64 13.47 16.94 -6.93
C GLY A 64 14.09 18.15 -6.23
N THR A 65 13.70 18.36 -4.98
CA THR A 65 14.10 19.55 -4.19
C THR A 65 14.94 19.25 -2.96
N PHE A 66 15.05 17.98 -2.54
CA PHE A 66 15.76 17.60 -1.31
C PHE A 66 17.23 18.06 -1.27
N TRP A 67 17.95 17.97 -2.38
CA TRP A 67 19.36 18.41 -2.47
C TRP A 67 19.59 19.86 -2.00
N LYS A 68 18.59 20.75 -2.13
CA LYS A 68 18.65 22.13 -1.63
C LYS A 68 18.73 22.17 -0.11
N TYR A 69 17.97 21.31 0.56
CA TYR A 69 17.95 21.17 2.02
C TYR A 69 19.22 20.50 2.51
N TYR A 70 19.65 19.43 1.83
CA TYR A 70 20.91 18.74 2.13
C TYR A 70 22.13 19.67 2.03
N SER A 71 22.20 20.49 0.98
CA SER A 71 23.31 21.44 0.76
C SER A 71 23.24 22.71 1.63
N GLY A 72 22.15 22.91 2.38
CA GLY A 72 21.92 24.12 3.19
C GLY A 72 21.48 25.35 2.41
N GLN A 73 21.17 25.23 1.11
CA GLN A 73 20.57 26.31 0.31
C GLN A 73 19.13 26.64 0.76
N ALA A 74 18.43 25.65 1.31
CA ALA A 74 17.14 25.81 1.96
C ALA A 74 17.19 25.19 3.37
N ARG A 75 16.28 25.61 4.24
CA ARG A 75 16.08 25.01 5.57
C ARG A 75 14.66 24.47 5.68
N ALA A 76 14.51 23.27 6.21
CA ALA A 76 13.19 22.70 6.46
C ALA A 76 12.48 23.51 7.55
N PRO A 77 11.33 24.13 7.26
CA PRO A 77 10.65 25.03 8.19
C PRO A 77 9.98 24.30 9.37
N TYR A 78 9.77 23.00 9.23
CA TYR A 78 9.14 22.14 10.22
C TYR A 78 10.03 20.92 10.47
N PRO A 79 10.15 20.45 11.73
CA PRO A 79 10.65 19.11 11.99
C PRO A 79 9.88 18.13 11.10
N THR A 80 10.62 17.32 10.36
CA THR A 80 10.04 16.39 9.39
C THR A 80 10.57 15.00 9.63
N ILE A 81 9.68 14.03 9.85
CA ILE A 81 10.03 12.62 9.96
C ILE A 81 9.43 11.90 8.76
N PHE A 82 10.21 11.00 8.15
CA PHE A 82 9.72 10.18 7.04
C PHE A 82 10.17 8.72 7.14
N ILE A 83 9.42 7.85 6.49
CA ILE A 83 9.80 6.47 6.17
C ILE A 83 10.10 6.37 4.66
N GLY A 84 10.77 5.31 4.21
CA GLY A 84 11.05 5.08 2.79
C GLY A 84 9.87 4.46 2.05
N GLY A 85 9.71 4.79 0.77
CA GLY A 85 8.83 4.10 -0.18
C GLY A 85 9.60 3.24 -1.19
N ASN A 86 9.12 3.19 -2.44
CA ASN A 86 9.77 2.45 -3.53
C ASN A 86 10.51 3.35 -4.53
N HIS A 87 10.31 4.67 -4.47
CA HIS A 87 11.08 5.65 -5.22
C HIS A 87 12.01 6.42 -4.28
N GLU A 88 13.16 5.82 -3.97
CA GLU A 88 14.08 6.38 -2.99
C GLU A 88 15.53 6.41 -3.48
N ALA A 89 16.31 7.31 -2.86
CA ALA A 89 17.76 7.25 -2.82
C ALA A 89 18.22 6.06 -1.95
N SER A 90 17.95 4.83 -2.39
CA SER A 90 18.05 3.64 -1.54
C SER A 90 19.47 3.39 -1.03
N ASN A 91 20.48 3.78 -1.81
CA ASN A 91 21.88 3.77 -1.39
C ASN A 91 22.13 4.67 -0.18
N TYR A 92 21.53 5.87 -0.15
CA TYR A 92 21.68 6.79 0.96
C TYR A 92 20.86 6.35 2.17
N LEU A 93 19.61 5.93 1.98
CA LEU A 93 18.77 5.44 3.08
C LEU A 93 19.35 4.17 3.72
N TRP A 94 20.10 3.37 2.97
CA TRP A 94 20.82 2.20 3.49
C TRP A 94 21.92 2.58 4.48
N GLU A 95 22.65 3.69 4.27
CA GLU A 95 23.62 4.22 5.23
C GLU A 95 22.95 4.55 6.58
N LEU A 96 21.64 4.83 6.57
CA LEU A 96 20.81 5.19 7.71
C LEU A 96 19.78 4.10 8.03
N TYR A 97 20.15 2.83 7.86
CA TYR A 97 19.26 1.68 8.07
C TYR A 97 18.53 1.69 9.43
N HIS A 98 19.20 2.15 10.50
CA HIS A 98 18.65 2.27 11.86
C HIS A 98 18.00 3.63 12.15
N GLY A 99 17.81 4.46 11.12
CA GLY A 99 17.32 5.83 11.23
C GLY A 99 18.43 6.85 11.44
N GLY A 100 18.15 8.10 11.10
CA GLY A 100 19.09 9.20 11.26
C GLY A 100 18.68 10.47 10.54
N TRP A 101 19.37 11.56 10.85
CA TRP A 101 19.19 12.84 10.19
C TRP A 101 19.73 12.78 8.77
N VAL A 102 18.86 13.00 7.79
CA VAL A 102 19.29 13.10 6.37
C VAL A 102 19.79 14.50 6.04
N CYS A 103 19.32 15.50 6.77
CA CYS A 103 19.85 16.86 6.81
C CYS A 103 19.33 17.56 8.07
N ASP A 104 19.64 18.84 8.23
CA ASP A 104 19.08 19.65 9.32
C ASP A 104 17.54 19.60 9.30
N ASN A 105 16.96 19.31 10.47
CA ASN A 105 15.52 19.28 10.73
C ASN A 105 14.69 18.22 9.93
N ILE A 106 15.34 17.29 9.23
CA ILE A 106 14.67 16.15 8.56
C ILE A 106 15.28 14.82 9.01
N TYR A 107 14.45 13.93 9.56
CA TYR A 107 14.83 12.65 10.13
C TYR A 107 14.21 11.48 9.37
N TYR A 108 15.04 10.56 8.90
CA TYR A 108 14.60 9.26 8.39
C TYR A 108 14.39 8.31 9.56
N LEU A 109 13.21 7.70 9.67
CA LEU A 109 12.87 6.78 10.77
C LEU A 109 13.73 5.50 10.74
N GLY A 110 14.25 5.13 9.56
CA GLY A 110 14.98 3.89 9.34
C GLY A 110 14.12 2.84 8.63
N CYS A 111 14.69 1.66 8.38
CA CYS A 111 13.96 0.57 7.74
C CYS A 111 12.79 0.07 8.60
N ALA A 112 12.99 -0.01 9.92
CA ALA A 112 11.96 -0.31 10.91
C ALA A 112 12.37 0.20 12.29
N GLY A 113 11.45 0.86 12.99
CA GLY A 113 11.74 1.36 14.34
C GLY A 113 10.57 2.08 15.00
N VAL A 114 10.83 2.58 16.21
CA VAL A 114 9.92 3.46 16.96
C VAL A 114 10.75 4.60 17.54
N ILE A 115 10.28 5.83 17.34
CA ILE A 115 10.89 7.05 17.91
C ILE A 115 9.89 7.77 18.81
N ASN A 116 10.38 8.66 19.66
CA ASN A 116 9.53 9.52 20.49
C ASN A 116 9.69 10.99 20.07
N PHE A 117 8.58 11.66 19.75
CA PHE A 117 8.54 13.09 19.48
C PHE A 117 7.59 13.78 20.46
N GLY A 118 8.15 14.53 21.42
CA GLY A 118 7.37 15.30 22.39
C GLY A 118 6.36 14.46 23.20
N GLY A 119 6.67 13.19 23.46
CA GLY A 119 5.81 12.25 24.17
C GLY A 119 5.03 11.29 23.25
N LEU A 120 4.92 11.56 21.95
CA LEU A 120 4.26 10.68 20.99
C LEU A 120 5.22 9.59 20.50
N ARG A 121 4.80 8.33 20.62
CA ARG A 121 5.53 7.16 20.10
C ARG A 121 5.11 6.92 18.66
N ILE A 122 6.05 7.12 17.74
CA ILE A 122 5.85 7.02 16.30
C ILE A 122 6.61 5.80 15.79
N GLY A 123 5.88 4.77 15.38
CA GLY A 123 6.42 3.58 14.74
C GLY A 123 6.45 3.73 13.22
N GLY A 124 7.34 3.00 12.56
CA GLY A 124 7.38 2.99 11.10
C GLY A 124 8.00 1.72 10.52
N LEU A 125 7.51 1.33 9.34
CA LEU A 125 8.11 0.33 8.47
C LEU A 125 8.26 0.92 7.06
N SER A 126 9.51 1.03 6.61
CA SER A 126 9.85 1.55 5.28
C SER A 126 9.74 0.46 4.22
N GLY A 127 9.45 0.87 2.98
CA GLY A 127 9.45 0.01 1.80
C GLY A 127 8.10 -0.60 1.44
N ILE A 128 8.13 -1.47 0.43
CA ILE A 128 6.95 -2.17 -0.09
C ILE A 128 7.08 -3.69 0.05
N TYR A 129 5.96 -4.39 0.11
CA TYR A 129 5.97 -5.83 0.29
C TYR A 129 6.14 -6.58 -1.05
N LYS A 130 7.13 -7.49 -1.11
CA LYS A 130 7.25 -8.51 -2.15
C LYS A 130 7.56 -9.87 -1.55
N GLN A 131 6.69 -10.83 -1.81
CA GLN A 131 6.76 -12.20 -1.29
C GLN A 131 8.11 -12.88 -1.53
N ASN A 132 8.71 -12.66 -2.72
CA ASN A 132 9.93 -13.35 -3.13
C ASN A 132 11.17 -12.91 -2.34
N ASP A 133 11.19 -11.67 -1.85
CA ASP A 133 12.35 -11.11 -1.15
C ASP A 133 12.18 -11.12 0.37
N TYR A 134 10.93 -11.27 0.85
CA TYR A 134 10.57 -11.10 2.26
C TYR A 134 11.38 -11.97 3.24
N TYR A 135 11.64 -13.22 2.88
CA TYR A 135 12.35 -14.19 3.73
C TYR A 135 13.87 -14.22 3.49
N ILE A 136 14.38 -13.38 2.59
CA ILE A 136 15.80 -13.32 2.23
C ILE A 136 16.43 -12.10 2.90
N GLY A 137 17.66 -12.25 3.41
CA GLY A 137 18.42 -11.10 3.90
C GLY A 137 18.65 -10.03 2.84
N HIS A 138 18.91 -8.79 3.27
CA HIS A 138 19.54 -7.83 2.35
C HIS A 138 20.91 -8.36 1.92
N HIS A 139 21.12 -8.35 0.61
CA HIS A 139 22.31 -8.84 -0.07
C HIS A 139 22.80 -7.85 -1.15
N GLU A 140 22.00 -6.82 -1.40
CA GLU A 140 22.24 -5.81 -2.42
C GLU A 140 23.50 -5.01 -2.08
N THR A 141 24.38 -4.83 -3.07
CA THR A 141 25.62 -4.07 -2.91
C THR A 141 25.75 -3.03 -4.01
N VAL A 142 26.19 -1.82 -3.67
CA VAL A 142 26.43 -0.77 -4.69
C VAL A 142 27.69 -1.09 -5.52
N PRO A 143 27.68 -0.85 -6.85
CA PRO A 143 26.57 -0.33 -7.65
C PRO A 143 25.47 -1.37 -7.89
N TYR A 144 24.22 -0.99 -7.67
CA TYR A 144 23.07 -1.88 -7.83
C TYR A 144 22.82 -2.23 -9.29
N ASN A 145 22.54 -3.49 -9.56
CA ASN A 145 21.90 -3.90 -10.80
C ASN A 145 20.38 -3.61 -10.79
N SER A 146 19.70 -3.84 -11.91
CA SER A 146 18.26 -3.55 -12.06
C SER A 146 17.33 -4.36 -11.15
N SER A 147 17.78 -5.52 -10.66
CA SER A 147 17.04 -6.31 -9.66
C SER A 147 17.28 -5.75 -8.27
N GLU A 148 18.54 -5.49 -7.92
CA GLU A 148 18.93 -4.96 -6.61
C GLU A 148 18.35 -3.57 -6.34
N MET A 149 18.26 -2.70 -7.35
CA MET A 149 17.57 -1.41 -7.23
C MET A 149 16.13 -1.53 -6.77
N ARG A 150 15.48 -2.68 -7.02
CA ARG A 150 14.11 -2.95 -6.56
C ARG A 150 14.10 -3.67 -5.23
N SER A 151 14.89 -4.73 -5.10
CA SER A 151 14.87 -5.54 -3.88
C SER A 151 15.36 -4.79 -2.64
N ILE A 152 16.21 -3.75 -2.78
CA ILE A 152 16.73 -2.97 -1.66
C ILE A 152 15.65 -2.30 -0.81
N TYR A 153 14.53 -1.86 -1.40
CA TYR A 153 13.43 -1.25 -0.66
C TYR A 153 12.29 -2.23 -0.33
N HIS A 154 12.43 -3.52 -0.64
CA HIS A 154 11.41 -4.47 -0.25
C HIS A 154 11.50 -4.77 1.26
N VAL A 155 10.35 -4.85 1.92
CA VAL A 155 10.26 -5.21 3.34
C VAL A 155 10.86 -6.59 3.59
N ARG A 156 11.63 -6.73 4.68
CA ARG A 156 12.19 -8.02 5.15
C ARG A 156 11.53 -8.51 6.43
N GLU A 157 11.50 -9.83 6.61
CA GLU A 157 10.86 -10.46 7.76
C GLU A 157 11.48 -10.03 9.10
N TYR A 158 12.81 -9.88 9.18
CA TYR A 158 13.44 -9.46 10.44
C TYR A 158 13.06 -8.03 10.84
N ASP A 159 12.73 -7.15 9.90
CA ASP A 159 12.25 -5.79 10.19
C ASP A 159 10.89 -5.83 10.87
N VAL A 160 10.01 -6.68 10.36
CA VAL A 160 8.68 -6.93 10.89
C VAL A 160 8.78 -7.61 12.26
N ARG A 161 9.63 -8.64 12.40
CA ARG A 161 9.84 -9.34 13.68
C ARG A 161 10.34 -8.42 14.77
N LYS A 162 11.25 -7.48 14.47
CA LYS A 162 11.70 -6.45 15.44
C LYS A 162 10.52 -5.64 15.96
N LEU A 163 9.66 -5.15 15.06
CA LEU A 163 8.48 -4.36 15.43
C LEU A 163 7.46 -5.19 16.23
N LEU A 164 7.27 -6.47 15.92
CA LEU A 164 6.39 -7.38 16.68
C LEU A 164 6.85 -7.62 18.12
N GLN A 165 8.09 -7.24 18.49
CA GLN A 165 8.56 -7.30 19.88
C GLN A 165 8.23 -6.03 20.68
N VAL A 166 7.67 -4.99 20.07
CA VAL A 166 7.32 -3.75 20.78
C VAL A 166 6.15 -4.01 21.71
N GLN A 167 6.37 -3.85 23.02
CA GLN A 167 5.36 -4.09 24.06
C GLN A 167 4.60 -2.83 24.48
N GLU A 168 5.27 -1.68 24.44
CA GLU A 168 4.66 -0.41 24.81
C GLU A 168 3.73 0.10 23.69
N PRO A 169 2.61 0.77 24.02
CA PRO A 169 1.64 1.26 23.03
C PRO A 169 2.23 2.29 22.05
N ILE A 170 1.89 2.17 20.77
CA ILE A 170 2.30 3.12 19.72
C ILE A 170 1.14 4.08 19.43
N ASP A 171 1.42 5.38 19.34
CA ASP A 171 0.39 6.38 19.04
C ASP A 171 0.12 6.47 17.54
N ILE A 172 1.19 6.55 16.74
CA ILE A 172 1.13 6.70 15.29
C ILE A 172 2.03 5.65 14.65
N PHE A 173 1.52 4.94 13.65
CA PHE A 173 2.32 4.04 12.83
C PHE A 173 2.31 4.46 11.37
N LEU A 174 3.49 4.45 10.74
CA LEU A 174 3.67 4.81 9.33
C LEU A 174 4.07 3.57 8.52
N SER A 175 3.45 3.39 7.36
CA SER A 175 3.92 2.44 6.34
C SER A 175 3.76 3.03 4.94
N HIS A 176 4.54 2.59 3.96
CA HIS A 176 4.32 3.05 2.59
C HIS A 176 3.11 2.34 1.97
N ASP A 177 3.20 1.02 1.85
CA ASP A 177 2.07 0.19 1.45
C ASP A 177 0.97 0.17 2.52
N TRP A 178 -0.27 0.06 2.07
CA TRP A 178 -1.40 -0.15 2.98
C TRP A 178 -1.33 -1.52 3.66
N PRO A 179 -1.84 -1.67 4.90
CA PRO A 179 -2.15 -2.99 5.45
C PRO A 179 -3.11 -3.72 4.53
N ARG A 180 -2.81 -4.99 4.24
CA ARG A 180 -3.66 -5.79 3.36
C ARG A 180 -5.06 -5.96 3.97
N GLY A 181 -6.09 -5.85 3.14
CA GLY A 181 -7.48 -6.01 3.57
C GLY A 181 -8.09 -4.76 4.24
N ILE A 182 -7.37 -3.65 4.35
CA ILE A 182 -7.87 -2.42 4.98
C ILE A 182 -9.09 -1.84 4.27
N GLU A 183 -9.30 -2.18 3.00
CA GLU A 183 -10.45 -1.75 2.22
C GLU A 183 -11.80 -2.28 2.74
N ARG A 184 -11.77 -3.25 3.67
CA ARG A 184 -12.96 -3.80 4.36
C ARG A 184 -13.57 -2.83 5.35
N TYR A 185 -12.79 -1.84 5.81
CA TYR A 185 -13.11 -0.98 6.96
C TYR A 185 -13.49 0.45 6.59
N GLY A 186 -13.66 0.74 5.30
CA GLY A 186 -14.08 2.05 4.80
C GLY A 186 -15.05 1.94 3.61
N ASP A 187 -15.15 3.00 2.81
CA ASP A 187 -16.04 3.02 1.64
C ASP A 187 -15.40 2.33 0.42
N LEU A 188 -15.50 0.99 0.38
CA LEU A 188 -15.01 0.18 -0.74
C LEU A 188 -15.62 0.60 -2.08
N ARG A 189 -16.87 1.07 -2.08
CA ARG A 189 -17.55 1.46 -3.33
C ARG A 189 -16.91 2.71 -3.92
N ASP A 190 -16.69 3.74 -3.09
CA ASP A 190 -15.98 4.96 -3.51
C ASP A 190 -14.55 4.63 -3.97
N LEU A 191 -13.83 3.78 -3.24
CA LEU A 191 -12.49 3.33 -3.64
C LEU A 191 -12.48 2.69 -5.04
N LEU A 192 -13.37 1.73 -5.29
CA LEU A 192 -13.46 1.04 -6.58
C LEU A 192 -14.01 1.92 -7.70
N ASN A 193 -14.78 2.97 -7.39
CA ASN A 193 -15.17 3.97 -8.38
C ASN A 193 -13.96 4.79 -8.83
N LYS A 194 -13.10 5.21 -7.90
CA LYS A 194 -11.88 5.98 -8.19
C LYS A 194 -10.79 5.12 -8.83
N LYS A 195 -10.65 3.86 -8.41
CA LYS A 195 -9.57 2.94 -8.78
C LYS A 195 -10.12 1.55 -9.13
N ARG A 196 -10.82 1.44 -10.27
CA ARG A 196 -11.49 0.19 -10.69
C ARG A 196 -10.57 -1.03 -10.78
N PHE A 197 -9.29 -0.83 -11.06
CA PHE A 197 -8.32 -1.92 -11.21
C PHE A 197 -7.98 -2.65 -9.90
N PHE A 198 -8.26 -2.05 -8.74
CA PHE A 198 -8.11 -2.74 -7.44
C PHE A 198 -9.10 -3.88 -7.25
N GLU A 199 -10.18 -3.94 -8.03
CA GLU A 199 -11.24 -4.95 -7.86
C GLU A 199 -10.69 -6.38 -7.82
N ARG A 200 -9.76 -6.71 -8.71
CA ARG A 200 -9.16 -8.05 -8.74
C ARG A 200 -8.41 -8.33 -7.45
N GLU A 201 -7.62 -7.38 -6.98
CA GLU A 201 -6.80 -7.52 -5.76
C GLU A 201 -7.66 -7.60 -4.50
N VAL A 202 -8.78 -6.87 -4.46
CA VAL A 202 -9.77 -6.97 -3.38
C VAL A 202 -10.38 -8.38 -3.38
N LEU A 203 -10.82 -8.89 -4.54
CA LEU A 203 -11.40 -10.22 -4.66
C LEU A 203 -10.42 -11.34 -4.31
N SER A 204 -9.13 -11.19 -4.63
CA SER A 204 -8.08 -12.16 -4.27
C SER A 204 -7.46 -11.93 -2.89
N ASN A 205 -7.95 -10.95 -2.11
CA ASN A 205 -7.39 -10.54 -0.83
C ASN A 205 -5.87 -10.30 -0.89
N SER A 206 -5.43 -9.56 -1.91
CA SER A 206 -4.02 -9.23 -2.18
C SER A 206 -3.74 -7.74 -2.26
N LEU A 207 -4.77 -6.88 -2.10
CA LEU A 207 -4.58 -5.43 -2.07
C LEU A 207 -3.86 -5.04 -0.78
N GLY A 208 -2.63 -4.56 -0.89
CA GLY A 208 -1.80 -4.12 0.25
C GLY A 208 -0.78 -5.17 0.73
N SER A 209 -0.14 -4.84 1.85
CA SER A 209 0.99 -5.56 2.44
C SER A 209 0.55 -6.49 3.57
N LEU A 210 0.83 -7.78 3.41
CA LEU A 210 0.60 -8.81 4.45
C LEU A 210 1.40 -8.52 5.73
N PRO A 211 2.69 -8.14 5.69
CA PRO A 211 3.40 -7.74 6.90
C PRO A 211 2.76 -6.57 7.64
N ASN A 212 2.24 -5.58 6.91
CA ASN A 212 1.57 -4.43 7.51
C ASN A 212 0.23 -4.82 8.16
N GLU A 213 -0.51 -5.77 7.57
CA GLU A 213 -1.68 -6.38 8.21
C GLU A 213 -1.31 -7.02 9.55
N VAL A 214 -0.26 -7.85 9.57
CA VAL A 214 0.21 -8.52 10.80
C VAL A 214 0.60 -7.51 11.89
N LEU A 215 1.33 -6.44 11.51
CA LEU A 215 1.73 -5.38 12.44
C LEU A 215 0.53 -4.59 12.96
N LEU A 216 -0.44 -4.25 12.10
CA LEU A 216 -1.63 -3.51 12.48
C LEU A 216 -2.43 -4.24 13.57
N TYR A 217 -2.63 -5.55 13.42
CA TYR A 217 -3.37 -6.36 14.40
C TYR A 217 -2.60 -6.65 15.68
N ASN A 218 -1.26 -6.69 15.62
CA ASN A 218 -0.42 -6.90 16.79
C ASN A 218 -0.26 -5.61 17.61
N LEU A 219 0.18 -4.53 16.96
CA LEU A 219 0.58 -3.27 17.61
C LEU A 219 -0.59 -2.37 17.95
N LYS A 220 -1.69 -2.46 17.18
CA LYS A 220 -2.94 -1.71 17.40
C LYS A 220 -2.72 -0.21 17.70
N PRO A 221 -1.97 0.52 16.85
CA PRO A 221 -1.68 1.93 17.10
C PRO A 221 -2.95 2.77 17.05
N ALA A 222 -2.98 3.90 17.74
CA ALA A 222 -4.15 4.79 17.74
C ALA A 222 -4.46 5.37 16.35
N ARG A 223 -3.43 5.55 15.51
CA ARG A 223 -3.52 5.96 14.11
C ARG A 223 -2.52 5.19 13.25
N TRP A 224 -2.96 4.78 12.06
CA TRP A 224 -2.10 4.24 11.01
C TRP A 224 -2.19 5.14 9.77
N PHE A 225 -1.06 5.58 9.24
CA PHE A 225 -1.01 6.34 7.99
C PHE A 225 -0.20 5.59 6.94
N ALA A 226 -0.75 5.51 5.74
CA ALA A 226 -0.12 4.84 4.61
C ALA A 226 -0.34 5.59 3.29
N ALA A 227 0.48 5.29 2.30
CA ALA A 227 0.52 5.98 1.01
C ALA A 227 0.49 5.00 -0.18
N HIS A 228 1.39 5.17 -1.15
CA HIS A 228 1.61 4.33 -2.34
C HIS A 228 0.46 4.29 -3.37
N LEU A 229 -0.78 4.08 -2.95
CA LEU A 229 -1.92 3.83 -3.86
C LEU A 229 -2.50 5.09 -4.53
N HIS A 230 -1.97 6.28 -4.19
CA HIS A 230 -2.33 7.57 -4.77
C HIS A 230 -3.86 7.79 -4.81
N VAL A 231 -4.52 7.51 -3.68
CA VAL A 231 -5.95 7.72 -3.45
C VAL A 231 -6.18 7.98 -1.97
N ARG A 232 -6.97 8.99 -1.62
CA ARG A 232 -7.41 9.20 -0.24
C ARG A 232 -8.43 8.12 0.12
N TYR A 233 -8.21 7.49 1.27
CA TYR A 233 -9.11 6.51 1.84
C TYR A 233 -9.03 6.58 3.36
N GLU A 234 -10.18 6.42 4.00
CA GLU A 234 -10.32 6.44 5.44
C GLU A 234 -11.02 5.17 5.86
N ALA A 235 -10.50 4.56 6.92
CA ALA A 235 -10.95 3.30 7.45
C ALA A 235 -10.93 3.35 8.98
N GLU A 236 -11.91 2.71 9.61
CA GLU A 236 -11.98 2.58 11.06
C GLU A 236 -12.03 1.10 11.45
N ILE A 237 -11.01 0.66 12.18
CA ILE A 237 -10.91 -0.72 12.65
C ILE A 237 -11.30 -0.78 14.11
N ASN A 238 -12.25 -1.66 14.42
CA ASN A 238 -12.48 -2.11 15.77
C ASN A 238 -11.77 -3.46 15.97
N HIS A 239 -10.67 -3.45 16.73
CA HIS A 239 -9.84 -4.63 16.98
C HIS A 239 -10.54 -5.75 17.80
N GLU A 240 -11.76 -5.54 18.30
CA GLU A 240 -12.56 -6.56 18.99
C GLU A 240 -13.53 -7.30 18.05
N LYS A 241 -13.80 -6.76 16.85
CA LYS A 241 -14.72 -7.33 15.88
C LYS A 241 -13.99 -8.15 14.83
N LYS A 242 -14.68 -9.14 14.26
CA LYS A 242 -14.16 -9.96 13.15
C LYS A 242 -14.12 -9.16 11.85
N ASP A 243 -13.16 -9.54 11.02
CA ASP A 243 -12.87 -8.95 9.72
C ASP A 243 -13.93 -9.33 8.70
N GLU A 244 -14.92 -8.47 8.54
CA GLU A 244 -16.05 -8.71 7.66
C GLU A 244 -16.32 -7.49 6.78
N TYR A 245 -16.44 -7.71 5.46
CA TYR A 245 -16.97 -6.69 4.56
C TYR A 245 -18.36 -6.25 5.03
N SER A 246 -18.63 -4.94 4.95
CA SER A 246 -19.97 -4.41 5.12
C SER A 246 -20.97 -5.08 4.17
N VAL A 247 -22.26 -5.09 4.55
CA VAL A 247 -23.32 -5.70 3.72
C VAL A 247 -23.31 -5.10 2.30
N SER A 248 -23.13 -3.78 2.18
CA SER A 248 -23.06 -3.11 0.88
C SER A 248 -21.81 -3.51 0.07
N ALA A 249 -20.66 -3.69 0.71
CA ALA A 249 -19.46 -4.20 0.07
C ALA A 249 -19.65 -5.66 -0.40
N ARG A 250 -20.29 -6.51 0.41
CA ARG A 250 -20.63 -7.89 0.03
C ARG A 250 -21.56 -7.95 -1.17
N GLU A 251 -22.59 -7.11 -1.22
CA GLU A 251 -23.48 -7.01 -2.39
C GLU A 251 -22.75 -6.54 -3.64
N LEU A 252 -21.85 -5.55 -3.50
CA LEU A 252 -21.05 -5.04 -4.60
C LEU A 252 -20.11 -6.11 -5.16
N LEU A 253 -19.42 -6.86 -4.29
CA LEU A 253 -18.55 -7.96 -4.68
C LEU A 253 -19.36 -9.15 -5.23
N GLY A 254 -20.53 -9.45 -4.67
CA GLY A 254 -21.42 -10.53 -5.11
C GLY A 254 -22.04 -10.28 -6.48
N LYS A 255 -22.49 -9.05 -6.76
CA LYS A 255 -23.00 -8.63 -8.09
C LYS A 255 -21.93 -8.73 -9.18
N LYS A 256 -20.66 -8.49 -8.84
CA LYS A 256 -19.55 -8.59 -9.79
C LYS A 256 -18.97 -10.00 -9.91
N GLY A 257 -18.99 -10.79 -8.83
CA GLY A 257 -18.66 -12.23 -8.86
C GLY A 257 -19.67 -13.08 -9.64
N ALA A 258 -20.90 -12.59 -9.82
CA ALA A 258 -21.93 -13.21 -10.67
C ALA A 258 -21.67 -13.04 -12.18
N ASN A 259 -20.73 -12.18 -12.62
CA ASN A 259 -20.25 -12.13 -14.00
C ASN A 259 -19.22 -13.23 -14.32
N LYS A 260 -19.24 -14.34 -13.56
CA LYS A 260 -18.56 -15.58 -13.96
C LYS A 260 -19.22 -16.07 -15.23
N ILE A 261 -18.47 -16.13 -16.33
CA ILE A 261 -18.84 -16.87 -17.53
C ILE A 261 -19.23 -18.28 -17.06
N ARG A 262 -20.52 -18.62 -17.15
CA ARG A 262 -20.97 -20.01 -16.98
C ARG A 262 -20.25 -20.84 -18.03
N ASN A 263 -19.60 -21.92 -17.61
CA ASN A 263 -19.07 -22.88 -18.56
C ASN A 263 -20.27 -23.44 -19.35
N SER A 264 -20.28 -23.26 -20.67
CA SER A 264 -21.35 -23.80 -21.53
C SER A 264 -21.47 -25.31 -21.44
N ASP A 265 -20.41 -25.97 -20.97
CA ASP A 265 -20.29 -27.41 -20.87
C ASP A 265 -20.60 -27.93 -19.45
N GLU A 266 -21.11 -27.08 -18.55
CA GLU A 266 -21.52 -27.47 -17.20
C GLU A 266 -22.80 -28.31 -17.25
N ILE A 267 -22.68 -29.62 -17.06
CA ILE A 267 -23.82 -30.55 -16.97
C ILE A 267 -24.35 -30.54 -15.54
N GLN A 268 -25.61 -30.11 -15.39
CA GLN A 268 -26.38 -30.23 -14.14
C GLN A 268 -26.86 -31.67 -14.00
N ILE A 269 -26.33 -32.40 -13.01
CA ILE A 269 -26.83 -33.71 -12.64
C ILE A 269 -27.91 -33.49 -11.58
N TYR A 270 -29.17 -33.77 -11.94
CA TYR A 270 -30.27 -33.83 -10.98
C TYR A 270 -30.27 -35.21 -10.31
N ASP A 271 -30.48 -35.21 -9.00
CA ASP A 271 -30.67 -36.41 -8.20
C ASP A 271 -32.10 -36.93 -8.42
N ASP A 272 -32.23 -38.02 -9.17
CA ASP A 272 -33.50 -38.71 -9.43
C ASP A 272 -33.98 -39.42 -8.16
N SER A 273 -34.59 -38.67 -7.24
CA SER A 273 -35.49 -39.24 -6.25
C SER A 273 -36.72 -38.36 -6.01
N LYS A 274 -37.90 -38.93 -6.37
CA LYS A 274 -39.30 -38.48 -6.20
C LYS A 274 -39.84 -37.67 -7.40
N ASP A 275 -40.98 -37.98 -8.03
CA ASP A 275 -42.06 -38.93 -7.76
C ASP A 275 -42.73 -39.34 -9.09
N ILE A 276 -43.18 -40.59 -9.12
CA ILE A 276 -44.10 -41.14 -10.12
C ILE A 276 -45.46 -40.48 -9.93
N ASN A 277 -46.01 -39.82 -10.96
CA ASN A 277 -47.41 -39.95 -11.32
C ASN A 277 -47.69 -39.49 -12.75
N ALA A 278 -48.47 -40.34 -13.42
CA ALA A 278 -48.88 -40.26 -14.81
C ALA A 278 -49.85 -39.09 -15.09
N ASP A 279 -49.77 -38.50 -16.28
CA ASP A 279 -50.87 -38.72 -17.23
C ASP A 279 -50.50 -38.40 -18.69
N SER A 280 -51.21 -39.11 -19.57
CA SER A 280 -51.00 -39.29 -21.01
C SER A 280 -51.26 -38.07 -21.90
N SER A 281 -50.52 -37.93 -23.02
CA SER A 281 -51.06 -38.19 -24.38
C SER A 281 -50.17 -37.68 -25.55
N SER A 282 -49.89 -38.63 -26.45
CA SER A 282 -49.78 -38.55 -27.93
C SER A 282 -48.71 -37.72 -28.66
N SER A 283 -47.86 -38.49 -29.37
CA SER A 283 -47.41 -38.36 -30.79
C SER A 283 -46.55 -37.13 -31.17
N SER A 284 -45.46 -37.20 -31.93
CA SER A 284 -45.10 -38.07 -33.07
C SER A 284 -43.62 -37.83 -33.48
N THR A 285 -42.91 -38.90 -33.92
CA THR A 285 -41.93 -39.01 -35.05
C THR A 285 -41.25 -37.73 -35.58
N ASN A 286 -39.95 -37.60 -35.90
CA ASN A 286 -38.94 -38.51 -36.48
C ASN A 286 -37.57 -37.75 -36.57
N PRO A 287 -36.47 -38.31 -37.14
CA PRO A 287 -35.11 -38.18 -36.58
C PRO A 287 -34.08 -37.40 -37.44
N VAL A 288 -32.92 -37.13 -36.81
CA VAL A 288 -31.52 -37.12 -37.35
C VAL A 288 -31.21 -36.27 -38.59
N ASP A 289 -30.26 -35.33 -38.45
CA ASP A 289 -29.13 -35.27 -39.39
C ASP A 289 -27.85 -34.72 -38.75
N ASN A 290 -26.75 -35.34 -39.19
CA ASN A 290 -25.36 -35.11 -38.82
C ASN A 290 -24.78 -33.86 -39.53
N SER A 291 -23.70 -33.35 -38.94
CA SER A 291 -22.39 -33.11 -39.61
C SER A 291 -21.81 -31.70 -39.54
N LYS A 292 -20.48 -31.70 -39.30
CA LYS A 292 -19.43 -30.69 -39.58
C LYS A 292 -19.41 -29.49 -38.62
N VAL A 293 -18.46 -29.39 -37.68
CA VAL A 293 -17.00 -29.18 -37.84
C VAL A 293 -16.67 -28.11 -38.87
N GLU A 294 -16.39 -26.90 -38.39
CA GLU A 294 -15.28 -26.11 -38.95
C GLU A 294 -14.74 -25.10 -37.92
N SER A 295 -13.44 -25.24 -37.68
CA SER A 295 -12.54 -24.33 -36.98
C SER A 295 -12.39 -23.00 -37.71
N LYS A 296 -12.23 -21.88 -36.98
CA LYS A 296 -11.23 -20.86 -37.36
C LYS A 296 -10.83 -19.92 -36.23
N THR A 297 -9.52 -19.75 -36.21
CA THR A 297 -8.63 -19.01 -35.33
C THR A 297 -8.73 -17.49 -35.51
N ILE A 298 -8.77 -16.80 -34.36
CA ILE A 298 -8.08 -15.57 -33.93
C ILE A 298 -7.35 -14.73 -35.00
N SER A 299 -7.65 -13.42 -34.94
CA SER A 299 -6.68 -12.31 -35.00
C SER A 299 -6.97 -11.36 -33.85
#